data_AF-A0AAU0WXN4-F1
#
_entry.id   AF-A0AAU0WXN4-F1
#
_cell.length_a   1.000
_cell.length_b   1.000
_cell.length_c   1.000
_cell.angle_alpha   90.00
_cell.angle_beta   90.00
_cell.angle_gamma   90.00
#
_symmetry.space_group_name_H-M   'P 1'
#
loop_
_entity.id
_entity.type
_entity.pdbx_description
1 polymer ?
#
loop_
_entity_poly.entity_id
_entity_poly.type
_entity_poly.pdbx_seq_one_letter_code
_entity_poly.pdbx_strand_id
1 'polypeptide(L)'
;MRTARLRSVHPALWAGLAALAVGAALCVVGWYGMSGERFAERQLPYLASCTVPGAALIIAGAVLLTYGRNTLATSRVERLYELLVTADPAPDTLDPAPLAASSGRLLMMPGGTLWHRADCPLVEGKPRAVPADAGAIAEAGLVPCPICEPPNGS
;
A
#
# COMPACT_ATOMS: atom_id res chain seq x y z
N MET A 1 -14.31 10.60 -13.15
CA MET A 1 -14.34 11.07 -11.73
C MET A 1 -12.95 11.15 -11.08
N ARG A 2 -12.02 10.19 -11.29
CA ARG A 2 -10.65 10.16 -10.69
C ARG A 2 -9.77 11.40 -11.00
N THR A 3 -9.77 11.86 -12.25
CA THR A 3 -8.95 13.01 -12.72
C THR A 3 -9.42 14.35 -12.16
N ALA A 4 -10.72 14.51 -11.90
CA ALA A 4 -11.29 15.72 -11.29
C ALA A 4 -10.82 15.88 -9.83
N ARG A 5 -10.70 14.76 -9.11
CA ARG A 5 -10.28 14.75 -7.69
C ARG A 5 -8.81 15.16 -7.52
N LEU A 6 -7.92 14.76 -8.42
CA LEU A 6 -6.50 15.17 -8.38
C LEU A 6 -6.30 16.66 -8.73
N ARG A 7 -7.10 17.19 -9.66
CA ARG A 7 -7.05 18.62 -10.02
C ARG A 7 -7.50 19.54 -8.90
N SER A 8 -8.36 19.09 -7.97
CA SER A 8 -8.76 19.91 -6.82
C SER A 8 -7.75 19.89 -5.66
N VAL A 9 -6.83 18.92 -5.61
CA VAL A 9 -5.83 18.84 -4.52
C VAL A 9 -4.69 19.83 -4.70
N HIS A 10 -4.24 20.05 -5.93
CA HIS A 10 -3.22 21.05 -6.23
C HIS A 10 -3.61 22.48 -5.78
N PRO A 11 -4.79 23.02 -6.13
CA PRO A 11 -5.20 24.34 -5.68
C PRO A 11 -5.39 24.39 -4.16
N ALA A 12 -5.85 23.31 -3.52
CA ALA A 12 -5.94 23.26 -2.06
C ALA A 12 -4.56 23.34 -1.38
N LEU A 13 -3.56 22.62 -1.91
CA LEU A 13 -2.19 22.70 -1.39
C LEU A 13 -1.57 24.08 -1.57
N TRP A 14 -1.75 24.69 -2.76
CA TRP A 14 -1.27 26.04 -3.02
C TRP A 14 -1.98 27.09 -2.16
N ALA A 15 -3.29 26.98 -1.99
CA ALA A 15 -4.05 27.83 -1.08
C ALA A 15 -3.59 27.66 0.38
N GLY A 16 -3.27 26.44 0.81
CA GLY A 16 -2.76 26.17 2.15
C GLY A 16 -1.38 26.78 2.39
N LEU A 17 -0.47 26.66 1.42
CA LEU A 17 0.85 27.31 1.46
C LEU A 17 0.73 28.85 1.47
N ALA A 18 -0.13 29.39 0.62
CA ALA A 18 -0.38 30.83 0.56
C ALA A 18 -0.96 31.34 1.89
N ALA A 19 -1.92 30.65 2.47
CA ALA A 19 -2.51 30.98 3.77
C ALA A 19 -1.46 30.98 4.89
N LEU A 20 -0.58 29.97 4.93
CA LEU A 20 0.54 29.92 5.88
C LEU A 20 1.49 31.11 5.71
N ALA A 21 1.89 31.41 4.47
CA ALA A 21 2.84 32.48 4.19
C ALA A 21 2.25 33.86 4.55
N VAL A 22 1.01 34.12 4.15
CA VAL A 22 0.30 35.37 4.47
C VAL A 22 0.06 35.48 5.98
N GLY A 23 -0.36 34.39 6.63
CA GLY A 23 -0.57 34.38 8.08
C GLY A 23 0.72 34.65 8.86
N ALA A 24 1.85 34.04 8.46
CA ALA A 24 3.15 34.31 9.04
C ALA A 24 3.59 35.76 8.84
N ALA A 25 3.39 36.31 7.64
CA ALA A 25 3.69 37.71 7.36
C ALA A 25 2.84 38.66 8.23
N LEU A 26 1.55 38.38 8.41
CA LEU A 26 0.68 39.17 9.29
C LEU A 26 1.14 39.11 10.75
N CYS A 27 1.55 37.95 11.25
CA CYS A 27 2.11 37.83 12.60
C CYS A 27 3.39 38.66 12.76
N VAL A 28 4.29 38.67 11.77
CA VAL A 28 5.51 39.50 11.77
C VAL A 28 5.16 40.99 11.75
N VAL A 29 4.20 41.41 10.92
CA VAL A 29 3.72 42.81 10.87
C VAL A 29 3.08 43.21 12.20
N GLY A 30 2.24 42.35 12.79
CA GLY A 30 1.62 42.59 14.08
C GLY A 30 2.65 42.72 15.21
N TRP A 31 3.67 41.85 15.22
CA TRP A 31 4.80 41.92 16.14
C TRP A 31 5.58 43.23 16.01
N TYR A 32 5.91 43.62 14.78
CA TYR A 32 6.63 44.87 14.52
C TYR A 32 5.83 46.09 14.97
N GLY A 33 4.53 46.13 14.65
CA GLY A 33 3.63 47.22 15.05
C GLY A 33 3.48 47.35 16.57
N MET A 34 3.26 46.23 17.28
CA MET A 34 3.14 46.27 18.75
C MET A 34 4.44 46.67 19.45
N SER A 35 5.60 46.30 18.88
CA SER A 35 6.92 46.57 19.48
C SER A 35 7.26 48.07 19.51
N GLY A 36 6.67 48.86 18.62
CA GLY A 36 6.84 50.32 18.58
C GLY A 36 5.98 51.09 19.59
N GLU A 37 5.04 50.43 20.25
CA GLU A 37 4.01 51.07 21.06
C GLU A 37 4.22 50.84 22.56
N ARG A 38 4.11 51.92 23.35
CA ARG A 38 4.39 51.91 24.80
C ARG A 38 3.15 51.66 25.63
N PHE A 39 1.97 51.98 25.10
CA PHE A 39 0.70 51.83 25.79
C PHE A 39 -0.02 50.56 25.34
N ALA A 40 -0.33 49.66 26.27
CA ALA A 40 -1.04 48.41 25.98
C ALA A 40 -2.38 48.65 25.26
N GLU A 41 -3.06 49.75 25.57
CA GLU A 41 -4.30 50.21 24.93
C GLU A 41 -4.17 50.32 23.40
N ARG A 42 -3.01 50.81 22.95
CA ARG A 42 -2.68 51.01 21.53
C ARG A 42 -2.08 49.76 20.88
N GLN A 43 -1.76 48.72 21.66
CA GLN A 43 -1.33 47.41 21.17
C GLN A 43 -2.53 46.54 20.75
N LEU A 44 -3.70 46.71 21.40
CA LEU A 44 -4.92 45.93 21.12
C LEU A 44 -5.34 45.95 19.63
N PRO A 45 -5.30 47.09 18.91
CA PRO A 45 -5.61 47.12 17.49
C PRO A 45 -4.70 46.22 16.64
N TYR A 46 -3.38 46.19 16.89
CA TYR A 46 -2.44 45.35 16.14
C TYR A 46 -2.66 43.85 16.38
N LEU A 47 -3.03 43.47 17.60
CA LEU A 47 -3.40 42.09 17.91
C LEU A 47 -4.66 41.68 17.14
N ALA A 48 -5.68 42.54 17.14
CA ALA A 48 -6.95 42.28 16.48
C ALA A 48 -6.83 42.27 14.94
N SER A 49 -6.04 43.17 14.35
CA SER A 49 -5.95 43.34 12.90
C SER A 49 -4.91 42.44 12.22
N CYS A 50 -3.86 42.03 12.95
CA CYS A 50 -2.74 41.31 12.35
C CYS A 50 -2.54 39.94 13.00
N THR A 51 -2.37 39.87 14.33
CA THR A 51 -1.92 38.63 14.98
C THR A 51 -3.03 37.58 15.03
N VAL A 52 -4.24 37.95 15.45
CA VAL A 52 -5.40 37.03 15.48
C VAL A 52 -5.74 36.50 14.08
N PRO A 53 -5.94 37.34 13.04
CA PRO A 53 -6.21 36.85 11.70
C PRO A 53 -5.01 36.10 11.10
N GLY A 54 -3.77 36.50 11.42
CA GLY A 54 -2.57 35.78 11.01
C GLY A 54 -2.50 34.36 11.58
N ALA A 55 -2.78 34.20 12.87
CA ALA A 55 -2.86 32.90 13.53
C ALA A 55 -4.00 32.05 12.94
N ALA A 56 -5.17 32.65 12.68
CA ALA A 56 -6.28 31.94 12.05
C ALA A 56 -5.92 31.43 10.64
N LEU A 57 -5.23 32.25 9.84
CA LEU A 57 -4.73 31.84 8.52
C LEU A 57 -3.69 30.72 8.61
N ILE A 58 -2.82 30.75 9.61
CA ILE A 58 -1.84 29.69 9.82
C ILE A 58 -2.54 28.36 10.13
N ILE A 59 -3.53 28.38 11.05
CA ILE A 59 -4.30 27.18 11.42
C ILE A 59 -5.07 26.66 10.20
N ALA A 60 -5.78 27.54 9.47
CA ALA A 60 -6.52 27.16 8.27
C ALA A 60 -5.62 26.57 7.19
N GLY A 61 -4.44 27.17 6.96
CA GLY A 61 -3.44 26.68 6.02
C GLY A 61 -2.89 25.31 6.40
N ALA A 62 -2.59 25.09 7.70
CA ALA A 62 -2.13 23.80 8.21
C ALA A 62 -3.19 22.69 8.04
N VAL A 63 -4.46 22.99 8.34
CA VAL A 63 -5.59 22.06 8.13
C VAL A 63 -5.72 21.71 6.65
N LEU A 64 -5.68 22.71 5.76
CA LEU A 64 -5.83 22.50 4.32
C LEU A 64 -4.68 21.67 3.73
N LEU A 65 -3.45 21.90 4.19
CA LEU A 65 -2.29 21.08 3.80
C LEU A 65 -2.38 19.65 4.30
N THR A 66 -2.83 19.45 5.53
CA THR A 66 -3.00 18.11 6.11
C THR A 66 -4.08 17.34 5.34
N TYR A 67 -5.21 17.98 5.05
CA TYR A 67 -6.27 17.40 4.25
C TYR A 67 -5.82 17.07 2.81
N GLY A 68 -5.13 18.01 2.15
CA GLY A 68 -4.57 17.80 0.81
C GLY A 68 -3.54 16.67 0.76
N ARG A 69 -2.66 16.56 1.76
CA ARG A 69 -1.69 15.46 1.86
C ARG A 69 -2.35 14.11 2.12
N ASN A 70 -3.32 14.05 3.02
CA ASN A 70 -4.04 12.81 3.34
C ASN A 70 -4.82 12.30 2.12
N THR A 71 -5.51 13.18 1.40
CA THR A 71 -6.23 12.78 0.17
C THR A 71 -5.30 12.26 -0.92
N LEU A 72 -4.11 12.85 -1.10
CA LEU A 72 -3.08 12.30 -2.00
C LEU A 72 -2.57 10.93 -1.51
N ALA A 73 -2.29 10.80 -0.21
CA ALA A 73 -1.81 9.54 0.36
C ALA A 73 -2.82 8.40 0.14
N THR A 74 -4.10 8.63 0.46
CA THR A 74 -5.19 7.67 0.21
C THR A 74 -5.28 7.30 -1.26
N SER A 75 -5.15 8.26 -2.19
CA SER A 75 -5.20 7.95 -3.63
C SER A 75 -4.03 7.09 -4.11
N ARG A 76 -2.84 7.24 -3.49
CA ARG A 76 -1.66 6.43 -3.80
C ARG A 76 -1.80 5.00 -3.27
N VAL A 77 -2.32 4.85 -2.04
CA VAL A 77 -2.61 3.54 -1.43
C VAL A 77 -3.64 2.78 -2.27
N GLU A 78 -4.74 3.44 -2.66
CA GLU A 78 -5.76 2.82 -3.52
C GLU A 78 -5.17 2.33 -4.85
N ARG A 79 -4.29 3.13 -5.46
CA ARG A 79 -3.60 2.75 -6.70
C ARG A 79 -2.66 1.57 -6.51
N LEU A 80 -1.96 1.52 -5.38
CA LEU A 80 -1.09 0.39 -5.06
C LEU A 80 -1.92 -0.88 -4.82
N TYR A 81 -3.05 -0.77 -4.12
CA TYR A 81 -3.98 -1.89 -3.91
C TYR A 81 -4.52 -2.42 -5.24
N GLU A 82 -4.95 -1.54 -6.15
CA GLU A 82 -5.35 -1.93 -7.51
C GLU A 82 -4.21 -2.68 -8.22
N LEU A 83 -3.00 -2.13 -8.23
CA LEU A 83 -1.85 -2.81 -8.86
C LEU A 83 -1.49 -4.15 -8.22
N LEU A 84 -1.68 -4.31 -6.91
CA LEU A 84 -1.32 -5.55 -6.20
C LEU A 84 -2.40 -6.62 -6.30
N VAL A 85 -3.68 -6.23 -6.37
CA VAL A 85 -4.82 -7.15 -6.32
C VAL A 85 -5.39 -7.42 -7.72
N THR A 86 -5.37 -6.44 -8.62
CA THR A 86 -5.84 -6.59 -10.00
C THR A 86 -4.71 -6.81 -11.00
N ALA A 87 -3.45 -6.86 -10.58
CA ALA A 87 -2.45 -7.57 -11.36
C ALA A 87 -2.88 -9.03 -11.38
N ASP A 88 -3.62 -9.39 -12.42
CA ASP A 88 -3.79 -10.76 -12.85
C ASP A 88 -2.40 -11.40 -12.76
N PRO A 89 -2.20 -12.53 -12.05
CA PRO A 89 -1.02 -13.33 -12.33
C PRO A 89 -1.05 -13.49 -13.84
N ALA A 90 -0.01 -13.01 -14.54
CA ALA A 90 0.06 -13.12 -15.99
C ALA A 90 -0.47 -14.49 -16.36
N PRO A 91 -1.39 -14.63 -17.33
CA PRO A 91 -1.90 -15.94 -17.67
C PRO A 91 -0.68 -16.74 -18.13
N ASP A 92 -0.12 -17.51 -17.18
CA ASP A 92 0.43 -18.80 -17.50
C ASP A 92 -0.69 -19.40 -18.32
N THR A 93 -0.38 -19.60 -19.59
CA THR A 93 -1.21 -20.31 -20.55
C THR A 93 -1.21 -21.76 -20.09
N LEU A 94 -1.79 -21.97 -18.93
CA LEU A 94 -2.27 -23.23 -18.43
C LEU A 94 -3.75 -23.17 -18.75
N ASP A 95 -4.07 -23.67 -19.94
CA ASP A 95 -5.40 -24.17 -20.23
C ASP A 95 -5.93 -24.85 -18.96
N PRO A 96 -7.16 -24.57 -18.50
CA PRO A 96 -7.79 -25.42 -17.52
C PRO A 96 -8.03 -26.75 -18.21
N ALA A 97 -7.01 -27.61 -18.19
CA ALA A 97 -7.16 -29.00 -18.51
C ALA A 97 -8.32 -29.49 -17.63
N PRO A 98 -9.28 -30.24 -18.20
CA PRO A 98 -10.31 -30.87 -17.38
C PRO A 98 -9.60 -31.60 -16.24
N LEU A 99 -10.23 -31.72 -15.07
CA LEU A 99 -9.78 -32.57 -13.95
C LEU A 99 -9.47 -33.97 -14.50
N ALA A 100 -8.26 -34.11 -15.03
CA ALA A 100 -7.87 -35.18 -15.91
C ALA A 100 -7.24 -36.19 -14.99
N ALA A 101 -7.86 -37.38 -14.98
CA ALA A 101 -7.35 -38.64 -14.52
C ALA A 101 -5.95 -38.54 -13.93
N SER A 102 -5.88 -38.69 -12.61
CA SER A 102 -4.65 -38.76 -11.82
C SER A 102 -3.47 -39.21 -12.68
N SER A 103 -2.62 -38.28 -13.10
CA SER A 103 -1.37 -38.68 -13.74
C SER A 103 -0.68 -39.55 -12.70
N GLY A 104 -0.54 -40.85 -12.95
CA GLY A 104 0.02 -41.81 -11.99
C GLY A 104 1.49 -41.53 -11.63
N ARG A 105 2.01 -40.38 -12.06
CA ARG A 105 3.33 -39.88 -11.80
C ARG A 105 3.37 -39.21 -10.44
N LEU A 106 4.09 -39.83 -9.53
CA LEU A 106 4.39 -39.31 -8.21
C LEU A 106 5.69 -38.51 -8.26
N LEU A 107 5.72 -37.37 -7.57
CA LEU A 107 6.88 -36.49 -7.47
C LEU A 107 7.23 -36.23 -6.01
N MET A 108 8.50 -35.96 -5.73
CA MET A 108 8.98 -35.47 -4.45
C MET A 108 9.90 -34.27 -4.66
N MET A 109 10.11 -33.48 -3.60
CA MET A 109 11.16 -32.48 -3.59
C MET A 109 12.43 -33.07 -2.97
N PRO A 110 13.61 -32.81 -3.55
CA PRO A 110 14.89 -33.15 -2.93
C PRO A 110 14.98 -32.56 -1.51
N GLY A 111 15.22 -33.42 -0.52
CA GLY A 111 15.24 -33.05 0.90
C GLY A 111 13.86 -32.89 1.56
N GLY A 112 12.77 -33.12 0.81
CA GLY A 112 11.42 -33.18 1.36
C GLY A 112 11.10 -34.55 1.94
N THR A 113 10.13 -34.59 2.86
CA THR A 113 9.63 -35.81 3.49
C THR A 113 8.30 -36.29 2.89
N LEU A 114 7.80 -35.61 1.85
CA LEU A 114 6.50 -35.86 1.26
C LEU A 114 6.63 -36.26 -0.21
N TRP A 115 5.77 -37.19 -0.66
CA TRP A 115 5.49 -37.35 -2.09
C TRP A 115 4.12 -36.77 -2.44
N HIS A 116 4.00 -36.37 -3.69
CA HIS A 116 2.89 -35.61 -4.23
C HIS A 116 2.43 -36.22 -5.55
N ARG A 117 1.17 -36.01 -5.92
CA ARG A 117 0.75 -36.14 -7.32
C ARG A 117 1.41 -35.03 -8.16
N ALA A 118 1.70 -35.28 -9.42
CA ALA A 118 2.40 -34.31 -10.28
C ALA A 118 1.65 -32.96 -10.45
N ASP A 119 0.33 -32.96 -10.27
CA ASP A 119 -0.57 -31.81 -10.32
C ASP A 119 -0.84 -31.19 -8.92
N CYS A 120 -0.06 -31.54 -7.90
CA CYS A 120 -0.18 -30.87 -6.60
C CYS A 120 0.44 -29.46 -6.69
N PRO A 121 -0.26 -28.40 -6.22
CA PRO A 121 0.23 -27.02 -6.30
C PRO A 121 1.55 -26.79 -5.52
N LEU A 122 1.94 -27.73 -4.66
CA LEU A 122 3.22 -27.69 -3.96
C LEU A 122 4.41 -28.21 -4.78
N VAL A 123 4.20 -28.87 -5.91
CA VAL A 123 5.27 -29.39 -6.80
C VAL A 123 5.08 -28.97 -8.26
N GLU A 124 3.86 -28.61 -8.66
CA GLU A 124 3.54 -28.09 -9.97
C GLU A 124 4.41 -26.86 -10.29
N GLY A 125 5.01 -26.84 -11.48
CA GLY A 125 5.91 -25.77 -11.93
C GLY A 125 7.26 -25.68 -11.20
N LYS A 126 7.56 -26.57 -10.23
CA LYS A 126 8.85 -26.53 -9.51
C LYS A 126 9.95 -27.29 -10.24
N PRO A 127 11.01 -26.61 -10.72
CA PRO A 127 12.05 -27.25 -11.55
C PRO A 127 12.92 -28.26 -10.80
N ARG A 128 12.85 -28.27 -9.47
CA ARG A 128 13.56 -29.22 -8.61
C ARG A 128 12.73 -30.44 -8.25
N ALA A 129 11.46 -30.53 -8.64
CA ALA A 129 10.65 -31.72 -8.37
C ALA A 129 11.22 -32.92 -9.15
N VAL A 130 11.48 -34.02 -8.44
CA VAL A 130 12.01 -35.27 -9.01
C VAL A 130 10.99 -36.40 -8.89
N PRO A 131 11.02 -37.41 -9.77
CA PRO A 131 10.14 -38.57 -9.65
C PRO A 131 10.28 -39.27 -8.29
N ALA A 132 9.14 -39.58 -7.66
CA ALA A 132 9.06 -40.44 -6.49
C ALA A 132 8.64 -41.84 -6.94
N ASP A 133 9.61 -42.69 -7.27
CA ASP A 133 9.35 -44.09 -7.60
C ASP A 133 9.15 -44.94 -6.33
N ALA A 134 8.64 -46.17 -6.49
CA ALA A 134 8.36 -47.07 -5.36
C ALA A 134 9.60 -47.35 -4.50
N GLY A 135 10.79 -47.39 -5.13
CA GLY A 135 12.07 -47.51 -4.44
C GLY A 135 12.36 -46.31 -3.54
N ALA A 136 12.31 -45.09 -4.08
CA ALA A 136 12.54 -43.86 -3.32
C ALA A 136 11.52 -43.64 -2.20
N ILE A 137 10.26 -44.01 -2.42
CA ILE A 137 9.21 -43.95 -1.39
C ILE A 137 9.56 -44.84 -0.19
N ALA A 138 10.00 -46.07 -0.45
CA ALA A 138 10.36 -47.03 0.59
C ALA A 138 11.70 -46.71 1.27
N GLU A 139 12.72 -46.32 0.51
CA GLU A 139 14.07 -46.03 1.03
C GLU A 139 14.14 -44.73 1.83
N ALA A 140 13.45 -43.68 1.36
CA ALA A 140 13.52 -42.36 1.99
C ALA A 140 12.43 -42.13 3.07
N GLY A 141 11.59 -43.14 3.36
CA GLY A 141 10.58 -43.08 4.41
C GLY A 141 9.62 -41.89 4.24
N LEU A 142 9.30 -41.58 2.99
CA LEU A 142 8.46 -40.44 2.67
C LEU A 142 7.02 -40.68 3.21
N VAL A 143 6.19 -39.65 3.23
CA VAL A 143 4.79 -39.72 3.68
C VAL A 143 3.89 -39.14 2.56
N PRO A 144 2.67 -39.65 2.34
CA PRO A 144 1.78 -39.06 1.35
C PRO A 144 1.42 -37.63 1.75
N CYS A 145 1.48 -36.71 0.78
CA CYS A 145 1.09 -35.33 1.03
C CYS A 145 -0.41 -35.21 1.39
N PRO A 146 -0.77 -34.55 2.50
CA PRO A 146 -2.17 -34.43 2.93
C PRO A 146 -3.01 -33.47 2.08
N ILE A 147 -2.38 -32.67 1.20
CA ILE A 147 -3.08 -31.71 0.34
C ILE A 147 -3.60 -32.38 -0.93
N CYS A 148 -2.81 -33.30 -1.51
CA CYS A 148 -3.15 -33.93 -2.78
C CYS A 148 -3.49 -35.42 -2.66
N GLU A 149 -3.41 -35.99 -1.45
CA GLU A 149 -3.78 -37.36 -1.10
C GLU A 149 -3.38 -38.38 -2.19
N PRO A 150 -2.07 -38.51 -2.50
CA PRO A 150 -1.60 -39.41 -3.55
C PRO A 150 -1.93 -40.88 -3.20
N PRO A 151 -2.21 -41.74 -4.20
CA PRO A 151 -2.46 -43.16 -3.95
C PRO A 151 -1.26 -43.79 -3.24
N ASN A 152 -1.54 -44.65 -2.26
CA ASN A 152 -0.52 -45.38 -1.51
C ASN A 152 0.38 -46.15 -2.50
N GLY A 153 1.68 -45.83 -2.54
CA GLY A 153 2.62 -46.41 -3.49
C GLY A 153 2.60 -47.95 -3.42
N SER A 154 2.02 -48.57 -4.45
CA SER A 154 1.97 -50.02 -4.66
C SER A 154 3.11 -50.48 -5.53
#